data_AF-A0AAD4ZZ09-F1
#
_entry.id   AF-A0AAD4ZZ09-F1
#
_cell.length_a   1.000
_cell.length_b   1.000
_cell.length_c   1.000
_cell.angle_alpha   90.00
_cell.angle_beta   90.00
_cell.angle_gamma   90.00
#
_symmetry.space_group_name_H-M   'P 1'
#
loop_
_entity.id
_entity.type
_entity.pdbx_description
1 polymer ?
#
loop_
_entity_poly.entity_id
_entity_poly.type
_entity_poly.pdbx_seq_one_letter_code
_entity_poly.pdbx_strand_id
1 'polypeptide(L)' 'YGLECLFRYYSYGLERKFRPEVFKDFQEETIKDYEAGQLYGLEKFWAFLKYSKAKNLEINSKLQEHLRNFRRLEDFRVD' A
#
# COMPACT_ATOMS: atom_id res chain seq x y z
N TYR A 1 1.23 15.70 4.76
CA TYR A 1 2.01 15.59 6.02
C TYR A 1 1.49 14.55 7.02
N GLY A 2 0.18 14.38 7.27
CA GLY A 2 -0.31 13.33 8.19
C GLY A 2 -0.33 11.91 7.59
N LEU A 3 -0.81 11.78 6.35
CA LEU A 3 -1.00 10.49 5.66
C LEU A 3 0.32 9.71 5.47
N GLU A 4 1.40 10.41 5.14
CA GLU A 4 2.73 9.81 4.94
C GLU A 4 3.28 9.13 6.21
N CYS A 5 2.96 9.69 7.38
CA CYS A 5 3.34 9.12 8.67
C CYS A 5 2.53 7.85 8.97
N LEU A 6 1.23 7.88 8.62
CA LEU A 6 0.32 6.74 8.75
C LEU A 6 0.79 5.56 7.90
N PHE A 7 1.16 5.80 6.64
CA PHE A 7 1.70 4.74 5.77
C PHE A 7 3.03 4.19 6.25
N ARG A 8 3.90 5.03 6.83
CA ARG A 8 5.15 4.57 7.43
C ARG A 8 4.86 3.67 8.63
N TYR A 9 3.88 4.03 9.46
CA TYR A 9 3.42 3.19 10.57
C TYR A 9 2.87 1.85 10.08
N TYR A 10 2.04 1.84 9.03
CA TYR A 10 1.51 0.60 8.45
C TYR A 10 2.60 -0.30 7.91
N SER A 11 3.54 0.21 7.11
CA SER A 11 4.63 -0.59 6.56
C SER A 11 5.49 -1.25 7.65
N TYR A 12 6.01 -0.47 8.60
CA TYR A 12 6.87 -1.01 9.66
C TYR A 12 6.10 -1.84 10.70
N GLY A 13 4.87 -1.43 11.02
CA GLY A 13 4.01 -2.13 11.97
C GLY A 13 3.63 -3.51 11.46
N LEU A 14 3.22 -3.61 10.20
CA LEU A 14 2.84 -4.86 9.56
C LEU A 14 4.03 -5.76 9.27
N GLU A 15 5.20 -5.19 8.94
CA GLU A 15 6.43 -5.96 8.74
C GLU A 15 6.88 -6.63 10.05
N ARG A 16 6.80 -5.93 11.19
CA ARG A 16 7.15 -6.49 12.50
C ARG A 16 6.11 -7.48 13.04
N LYS A 17 4.81 -7.16 12.92
CA LYS A 17 3.71 -8.02 13.34
C LYS A 17 2.52 -7.82 12.42
N PHE A 18 2.27 -8.82 11.59
CA PHE A 18 1.11 -8.79 10.71
C PHE A 18 -0.19 -8.72 11.53
N ARG A 19 -1.01 -7.71 11.24
CA ARG A 19 -2.34 -7.52 11.83
C ARG A 19 -3.35 -7.34 10.69
N PRO A 20 -4.33 -8.24 10.54
CA PRO A 20 -5.26 -8.20 9.41
C PRO A 20 -6.14 -6.93 9.43
N GLU A 21 -6.52 -6.43 10.61
CA GLU A 21 -7.29 -5.19 10.76
C GLU A 21 -6.51 -3.99 10.19
N VAL A 22 -5.25 -3.84 10.61
CA VAL A 22 -4.35 -2.78 10.12
C VAL A 22 -4.08 -2.93 8.63
N PHE A 23 -3.95 -4.17 8.14
CA PHE A 23 -3.78 -4.43 6.72
C PHE A 23 -5.02 -4.03 5.92
N LYS A 24 -6.22 -4.25 6.46
CA LYS A 24 -7.47 -3.81 5.83
C LYS A 24 -7.56 -2.29 5.77
N ASP A 25 -7.27 -1.58 6.86
CA ASP A 25 -7.19 -0.11 6.87
C ASP A 25 -6.16 0.40 5.87
N PHE A 26 -4.99 -0.23 5.79
CA PHE A 26 -3.96 0.15 4.83
C PHE A 26 -4.45 -0.01 3.38
N GLN A 27 -5.22 -1.06 3.07
CA GLN A 27 -5.83 -1.21 1.75
C GLN A 27 -6.85 -0.12 1.44
N GLU A 28 -7.75 0.20 2.37
CA GLU A 28 -8.76 1.24 2.16
C GLU A 28 -8.15 2.63 2.00
N GLU A 29 -7.19 2.99 2.85
CA GLU A 29 -6.46 4.26 2.74
C GLU A 29 -5.69 4.36 1.43
N THR A 30 -5.11 3.26 0.95
CA THR A 30 -4.41 3.24 -0.34
C THR A 30 -5.36 3.46 -1.51
N ILE A 31 -6.56 2.85 -1.48
CA ILE A 31 -7.57 3.07 -2.51
C ILE A 31 -8.02 4.53 -2.49
N LYS A 32 -8.30 5.10 -1.32
CA LYS A 32 -8.70 6.51 -1.19
C LYS A 32 -7.61 7.46 -1.69
N ASP A 33 -6.34 7.20 -1.36
CA ASP A 33 -5.19 7.98 -1.83
C ASP A 33 -5.14 7.98 -3.37
N TYR A 34 -5.30 6.80 -3.98
CA TYR A 34 -5.36 6.64 -5.43
C TYR A 34 -6.57 7.37 -6.06
N GLU A 35 -7.76 7.25 -5.47
CA GLU A 35 -8.96 7.96 -5.94
C GLU A 35 -8.82 9.49 -5.78
N ALA A 36 -8.03 9.96 -4.81
CA ALA A 36 -7.67 11.36 -4.65
C ALA A 36 -6.58 11.84 -5.62
N GLY A 37 -6.06 10.95 -6.49
CA GLY A 37 -5.00 11.25 -7.46
C GLY A 37 -3.59 11.26 -6.86
N GLN A 38 -3.42 10.72 -5.66
CA GLN A 38 -2.13 10.55 -5.01
C GLN A 38 -1.61 9.12 -5.23
N LEU A 39 -0.31 8.98 -5.47
CA LEU A 39 0.34 7.66 -5.69
C LEU A 39 1.17 7.20 -4.49
N TYR A 40 1.23 8.00 -3.43
CA TYR A 40 2.12 7.76 -2.31
C TYR A 40 1.72 6.51 -1.51
N GLY A 41 0.43 6.37 -1.20
CA GLY A 41 -0.11 5.19 -0.52
C GLY A 41 0.12 3.93 -1.34
N LEU A 42 -0.11 4.02 -2.65
CA LEU A 42 0.05 2.91 -3.58
C LEU A 42 1.51 2.45 -3.66
N GLU A 43 2.46 3.39 -3.70
CA GLU A 43 3.90 3.08 -3.66
C GLU A 43 4.29 2.37 -2.36
N LYS A 44 3.82 2.87 -1.21
CA LYS A 44 4.12 2.26 0.10
C LYS A 44 3.51 0.87 0.23
N PHE A 45 2.29 0.68 -0.27
CA PHE A 45 1.64 -0.62 -0.28
C PHE A 45 2.37 -1.62 -1.20
N TRP A 46 2.80 -1.17 -2.38
CA TRP A 46 3.60 -2.00 -3.28
C TRP A 46 4.95 -2.39 -2.68
N ALA A 47 5.63 -1.44 -2.04
CA ALA A 47 6.86 -1.73 -1.31
C ALA A 47 6.62 -2.75 -0.20
N PHE A 48 5.56 -2.60 0.59
CA PHE A 48 5.17 -3.59 1.60
C PHE A 48 4.98 -4.97 0.97
N LEU A 49 4.22 -5.12 -0.12
CA LEU A 49 4.05 -6.43 -0.78
C LEU A 49 5.37 -7.03 -1.28
N LYS A 50 6.29 -6.19 -1.76
CA LYS A 50 7.57 -6.63 -2.30
C LYS A 50 8.56 -7.07 -1.22
N TYR A 51 8.59 -6.37 -0.08
CA TYR A 51 9.52 -6.66 1.02
C TYR A 51 8.91 -7.57 2.10
N SER A 52 7.58 -7.58 2.23
CA SER A 52 6.88 -8.43 3.18
C SER A 52 7.10 -9.89 2.83
N LYS A 53 7.48 -10.67 3.84
CA LYS A 53 7.59 -12.14 3.75
C LYS A 53 6.25 -12.84 3.94
N ALA A 54 5.16 -12.09 4.12
CA ALA A 54 3.84 -12.65 4.33
C ALA A 54 3.37 -13.37 3.05
N LYS A 55 3.17 -14.69 3.15
CA LYS A 55 2.53 -15.50 2.11
C LYS A 55 1.03 -15.52 2.40
N ASN A 56 0.21 -15.42 1.34
CA ASN A 56 -1.27 -15.37 1.39
C ASN A 56 -1.84 -14.07 1.99
N LEU A 57 -1.40 -12.91 1.49
CA LEU A 57 -2.10 -11.65 1.77
C LEU A 57 -3.38 -11.58 0.93
N GLU A 58 -4.53 -11.48 1.59
CA GLU A 58 -5.80 -11.22 0.92
C GLU A 58 -5.90 -9.74 0.54
N ILE A 59 -5.52 -9.43 -0.70
CA ILE A 59 -5.60 -8.09 -1.27
C ILE A 59 -6.97 -7.93 -1.95
N ASN A 60 -7.61 -6.78 -1.72
CA ASN A 60 -8.86 -6.41 -2.36
C ASN A 60 -8.70 -6.36 -3.88
N SER A 61 -9.61 -6.98 -4.61
CA SER A 61 -9.58 -7.05 -6.08
C SER A 61 -9.43 -5.69 -6.75
N LYS A 62 -10.06 -4.62 -6.22
CA LYS A 62 -9.90 -3.26 -6.75
C LYS A 62 -8.46 -2.76 -6.61
N LEU A 63 -7.89 -2.91 -5.41
CA LEU A 63 -6.50 -2.51 -5.16
C LEU A 63 -5.51 -3.33 -5.98
N GLN A 64 -5.79 -4.63 -6.15
CA GLN A 64 -4.98 -5.51 -6.98
C GLN A 64 -5.02 -5.10 -8.47
N GLU A 65 -6.17 -4.64 -8.96
CA GLU A 65 -6.31 -4.09 -10.31
C GLU A 65 -5.55 -2.77 -10.45
N HIS A 66 -5.63 -1.87 -9.47
CA HIS A 66 -4.80 -0.65 -9.46
C HIS A 66 -3.31 -1.01 -9.49
N LEU A 67 -2.84 -1.86 -8.57
CA LEU A 67 -1.44 -2.32 -8.52
C LEU A 67 -0.99 -3.04 -9.79
N ARG A 68 -1.90 -3.71 -10.52
CA ARG A 68 -1.55 -4.35 -11.80
C ARG A 68 -1.10 -3.34 -12.85
N ASN A 69 -1.67 -2.12 -12.82
CA ASN A 69 -1.28 -1.04 -13.70
C ASN A 69 0.09 -0.45 -13.32
N PHE A 70 0.52 -0.56 -12.06
CA PHE A 70 1.79 -0.04 -11.57
C PHE A 70 2.77 -1.18 -11.25
N ARG A 71 3.63 -1.51 -12.22
CA ARG A 71 4.59 -2.64 -12.10
C ARG A 71 6.01 -2.21 -11.78
N ARG A 72 6.36 -0.93 -11.96
CA ARG A 72 7.71 -0.42 -11.73
C ARG A 72 7.67 0.75 -10.76
N LEU A 73 8.75 0.92 -9.99
CA LEU A 73 8.95 2.08 -9.11
C LEU A 73 8.87 3.42 -9.88
N GLU A 74 9.19 3.38 -11.17
CA GLU A 74 9.12 4.52 -12.07
C GLU A 74 7.69 4.99 -12.34
N ASP A 75 6.70 4.09 -12.32
CA ASP A 75 5.28 4.44 -12.51
C ASP A 75 4.71 5.27 -11.32
N PHE A 76 5.40 5.28 -10.18
CA PHE A 76 4.99 6.04 -8.99
C PHE A 76 5.66 7.41 -8.88
N ARG A 77 6.66 7.71 -9.74
CA ARG A 77 7.29 9.03 -9.78
C ARG A 77 6.44 9.98 -10.59
N VAL A 78 5.68 10.82 -9.90
CA VAL A 78 5.12 12.05 -10.47
C VAL A 78 6.27 13.07 -10.49
N ASP A 79 6.66 13.51 -11.69
CA ASP A 79 7.54 14.68 -11.90
C ASP A 79 6.81 15.98 -11.52
#